data_AF-T1B276-F1
#
_entry.id   AF-T1B276-F1
#
_cell.length_a   1.000
_cell.length_b   1.000
_cell.length_c   1.000
_cell.angle_alpha   90.00
_cell.angle_beta   90.00
_cell.angle_gamma   90.00
#
_symmetry.space_group_name_H-M   'P 1'
#
loop_
_entity.id
_entity.type
_entity.pdbx_description
1 polymer ?
#
loop_
_entity_poly.entity_id
_entity_poly.type
_entity_poly.pdbx_seq_one_letter_code
_entity_poly.pdbx_strand_id
1 'polypeptide(L)'
;VLLLVCVACGGVARASDALYHATVPVADTTSVARNQAIVQAAAAVLARLSGNPRVMALPGVAAALGDAPALVNDYRYTRGPAGALMLEVGFDPQALLGLARQLALPIWPAPRPPVLAEISINGQALDAATATPLLAAGAARGVEFVLPRRVRRRPRRCWPRLRRPSMRWRASTGPVSR
;
A
#
# COMPACT_ATOMS: atom_id res chain seq x y z
N VAL A 1 -21.43 18.70 -32.34
CA VAL A 1 -21.14 18.70 -30.89
C VAL A 1 -20.34 17.44 -30.58
N LEU A 2 -19.02 17.55 -30.39
CA LEU A 2 -18.15 16.41 -30.08
C LEU A 2 -18.19 16.19 -28.56
N LEU A 3 -18.81 15.08 -28.12
CA LEU A 3 -18.98 14.76 -26.72
C LEU A 3 -17.79 13.88 -26.26
N LEU A 4 -16.77 14.51 -25.69
CA LEU A 4 -15.62 13.84 -25.09
C LEU A 4 -16.05 13.26 -23.73
N VAL A 5 -16.44 11.99 -23.69
CA VAL A 5 -16.71 11.27 -22.43
C VAL A 5 -15.37 10.91 -21.79
N CYS A 6 -14.92 11.75 -20.85
CA CYS A 6 -13.85 11.39 -19.92
C CYS A 6 -14.38 10.34 -18.94
N VAL A 7 -14.17 9.06 -19.24
CA VAL A 7 -14.29 8.00 -18.23
C VAL A 7 -13.14 8.18 -17.24
N ALA A 8 -13.39 8.97 -16.20
CA ALA A 8 -12.52 9.03 -15.05
C ALA A 8 -12.59 7.65 -14.36
N CYS A 9 -11.59 6.82 -14.60
CA CYS A 9 -11.34 5.65 -13.78
C CYS A 9 -10.97 6.16 -12.38
N GLY A 10 -11.97 6.27 -11.50
CA GLY A 10 -11.78 6.63 -10.10
C GLY A 10 -10.90 5.58 -9.44
N GLY A 11 -9.60 5.80 -9.42
CA GLY A 11 -8.71 5.11 -8.50
C GLY A 11 -9.19 5.42 -7.09
N VAL A 12 -9.75 4.44 -6.39
CA VAL A 12 -10.11 4.60 -4.99
C VAL A 12 -8.85 4.98 -4.23
N ALA A 13 -8.77 6.24 -3.79
CA ALA A 13 -7.75 6.75 -2.88
C ALA A 13 -7.96 6.12 -1.49
N ARG A 14 -7.79 4.79 -1.40
CA ARG A 14 -7.89 4.03 -0.15
C ARG A 14 -6.59 4.06 0.66
N ALA A 15 -5.50 4.48 0.04
CA ALA A 15 -4.19 4.49 0.68
C ALA A 15 -4.05 5.61 1.73
N SER A 16 -4.73 6.75 1.59
CA SER A 16 -4.52 7.91 2.47
C SER A 16 -5.15 7.78 3.85
N ASP A 17 -6.33 7.18 3.96
CA ASP A 17 -7.05 7.06 5.23
C ASP A 17 -6.29 6.14 6.20
N ALA A 18 -5.91 4.94 5.74
CA ALA A 18 -5.14 3.99 6.52
C ALA A 18 -3.77 4.54 6.99
N LEU A 19 -3.21 5.57 6.35
CA LEU A 19 -1.92 6.16 6.78
C LEU A 19 -2.04 6.82 8.15
N TYR A 20 -3.16 7.47 8.46
CA TYR A 20 -3.38 8.25 9.69
C TYR A 20 -4.07 7.45 10.80
N HIS A 21 -4.33 6.16 10.56
CA HIS A 21 -4.92 5.26 11.55
C HIS A 21 -3.88 4.28 12.09
N ALA A 22 -3.96 3.99 13.38
CA ALA A 22 -3.14 2.95 14.01
C ALA A 22 -3.96 2.14 15.01
N THR A 23 -3.64 0.86 15.10
CA THR A 23 -4.26 -0.07 16.05
C THR A 23 -3.18 -0.57 17.00
N VAL A 24 -3.40 -0.38 18.30
CA VAL A 24 -2.45 -0.74 19.36
C VAL A 24 -3.13 -1.58 20.44
N PRO A 25 -2.42 -2.52 21.08
CA PRO A 25 -2.97 -3.25 22.22
C PRO A 25 -3.14 -2.30 23.42
N VAL A 26 -4.18 -2.52 24.21
CA VAL A 26 -4.44 -1.73 25.44
C VAL A 26 -4.78 -2.67 26.59
N ALA A 27 -4.30 -2.36 27.80
CA ALA A 27 -4.52 -3.17 28.99
C ALA A 27 -6.00 -3.14 29.44
N ASP A 28 -6.61 -1.96 29.42
CA ASP A 28 -7.98 -1.73 29.86
C ASP A 28 -8.62 -0.52 29.14
N THR A 29 -9.86 -0.16 29.51
CA THR A 29 -10.60 0.96 28.91
C THR A 29 -10.48 2.28 29.69
N THR A 30 -9.60 2.34 30.69
CA THR A 30 -9.41 3.53 31.53
C THR A 30 -8.84 4.68 30.69
N SER A 31 -9.03 5.92 31.17
CA SER A 31 -8.47 7.10 30.51
C SER A 31 -6.94 7.07 30.48
N VAL A 32 -6.30 6.56 31.53
CA VAL A 32 -4.83 6.48 31.62
C VAL A 32 -4.28 5.51 30.58
N ALA A 33 -4.79 4.28 30.52
CA ALA A 33 -4.34 3.29 29.54
C ALA A 33 -4.62 3.74 28.10
N ARG A 34 -5.79 4.36 27.87
CA ARG A 34 -6.14 4.93 26.57
C ARG A 34 -5.19 6.03 26.14
N ASN A 35 -4.86 6.98 27.01
CA ASN A 35 -3.95 8.08 26.67
C ASN A 35 -2.55 7.55 26.34
N GLN A 36 -2.05 6.58 27.12
CA GLN A 36 -0.77 5.92 26.81
C GLN A 36 -0.81 5.18 25.46
N ALA A 37 -1.91 4.48 25.16
CA ALA A 37 -2.11 3.82 23.88
C ALA A 37 -2.17 4.83 22.71
N ILE A 38 -2.82 5.98 22.90
CA ILE A 38 -2.86 7.05 21.89
C ILE A 38 -1.45 7.57 21.58
N VAL A 39 -0.60 7.77 22.58
CA VAL A 39 0.80 8.18 22.37
C VAL A 39 1.55 7.15 21.52
N GLN A 40 1.38 5.86 21.82
CA GLN A 40 1.98 4.78 21.04
C GLN A 40 1.44 4.72 19.61
N ALA A 41 0.13 4.91 19.43
CA ALA A 41 -0.51 4.96 18.12
C ALA A 41 0.01 6.14 17.29
N ALA A 42 0.15 7.33 17.89
CA ALA A 42 0.69 8.51 17.23
C ALA A 42 2.15 8.29 16.78
N ALA A 43 2.96 7.66 17.63
CA ALA A 43 4.33 7.28 17.28
C ALA A 43 4.39 6.33 16.07
N ALA A 44 3.50 5.34 16.02
CA ALA A 44 3.40 4.41 14.90
C ALA A 44 3.01 5.12 13.59
N VAL A 45 2.06 6.06 13.66
CA VAL A 45 1.68 6.87 12.48
C VAL A 45 2.82 7.78 12.03
N LEU A 46 3.50 8.47 12.95
CA LEU A 46 4.65 9.33 12.60
C LEU A 46 5.81 8.53 12.00
N ALA A 47 6.06 7.31 12.47
CA ALA A 47 7.04 6.41 11.88
C ALA A 47 6.65 6.02 10.44
N ARG A 48 5.36 5.79 10.20
CA ARG A 48 4.84 5.49 8.86
C ARG A 48 4.94 6.70 7.92
N LEU A 49 4.59 7.89 8.41
CA LEU A 49 4.65 9.14 7.64
C LEU A 49 6.09 9.53 7.29
N SER A 50 7.03 9.32 8.22
CA SER A 50 8.44 9.62 8.00
C SER A 50 9.24 8.50 7.32
N GLY A 51 8.69 7.28 7.28
CA GLY A 51 9.40 6.09 6.82
C GLY A 51 10.51 5.63 7.79
N ASN A 52 10.65 6.29 8.95
CA ASN A 52 11.65 5.97 9.96
C ASN A 52 11.02 5.23 11.16
N PRO A 53 11.29 3.92 11.33
CA PRO A 53 10.74 3.15 12.46
C PRO A 53 11.27 3.60 13.83
N ARG A 54 12.37 4.38 13.86
CA ARG A 54 12.98 4.93 15.07
C ARG A 54 12.58 6.39 15.33
N VAL A 55 11.39 6.80 14.91
CA VAL A 55 10.90 8.18 15.11
C VAL A 55 10.95 8.60 16.59
N MET A 56 10.77 7.65 17.52
CA MET A 56 10.82 7.93 18.95
C MET A 56 12.22 8.17 19.51
N ALA A 57 13.28 7.78 18.78
CA ALA A 57 14.65 8.07 19.17
C ALA A 57 15.09 9.49 18.78
N LEU A 58 14.28 10.19 17.99
CA LEU A 58 14.58 11.56 17.57
C LEU A 58 14.32 12.53 18.74
N PRO A 59 15.19 13.54 18.92
CA PRO A 59 15.03 14.50 20.00
C PRO A 59 13.71 15.28 19.84
N GLY A 60 13.02 15.54 20.96
CA GLY A 60 11.78 16.32 20.99
C GLY A 60 10.51 15.56 20.63
N VAL A 61 10.57 14.41 19.95
CA VAL A 61 9.37 13.68 19.52
C VAL A 61 8.59 13.10 20.72
N ALA A 62 9.28 12.50 21.69
CA ALA A 62 8.62 11.94 22.88
C ALA A 62 7.90 13.01 23.71
N ALA A 63 8.50 14.20 23.84
CA ALA A 63 7.89 15.32 24.55
C ALA A 63 6.66 15.85 23.78
N ALA A 64 6.78 16.00 22.46
CA ALA A 64 5.71 16.56 21.64
C ALA A 64 4.52 15.60 21.48
N LEU A 65 4.75 14.28 21.57
CA LEU A 65 3.66 13.29 21.62
C LEU A 65 2.97 13.21 22.98
N GLY A 66 3.46 13.89 24.02
CA GLY A 66 2.75 13.95 25.31
C GLY A 66 1.33 14.49 25.19
N ASP A 67 1.10 15.39 24.23
CA ASP A 67 -0.21 15.98 23.90
C ASP A 67 -0.90 15.30 22.71
N ALA A 68 -0.47 14.09 22.33
CA ALA A 68 -1.09 13.32 21.24
C ALA A 68 -2.62 13.12 21.39
N PRO A 69 -3.21 12.99 22.60
CA PRO A 69 -4.66 12.92 22.76
C PRO A 69 -5.43 14.10 22.16
N ALA A 70 -4.83 15.29 22.05
CA ALA A 70 -5.46 16.46 21.43
C ALA A 70 -5.52 16.36 19.89
N LEU A 71 -4.76 15.44 19.29
CA LEU A 71 -4.67 15.24 17.83
C LEU A 71 -5.64 14.17 17.31
N VAL A 72 -6.37 13.51 18.22
CA VAL A 72 -7.27 12.40 17.88
C VAL A 72 -8.56 12.94 17.28
N ASN A 73 -8.94 12.40 16.13
CA ASN A 73 -10.24 12.65 15.50
C ASN A 73 -11.29 11.65 15.99
N ASP A 74 -10.93 10.36 16.02
CA ASP A 74 -11.80 9.29 16.45
C ASP A 74 -11.01 8.13 17.08
N TYR A 75 -11.67 7.36 17.94
CA TYR A 75 -11.10 6.11 18.45
C TYR A 75 -12.20 5.09 18.69
N ARG A 76 -11.84 3.80 18.59
CA ARG A 76 -12.74 2.69 18.92
C ARG A 76 -11.99 1.52 19.54
N TYR A 77 -12.65 0.84 20.45
CA TYR A 77 -12.15 -0.42 20.99
C TYR A 77 -12.55 -1.57 20.09
N THR A 78 -11.60 -2.44 19.79
CA THR A 78 -11.80 -3.64 18.98
C THR A 78 -11.21 -4.85 19.70
N ARG A 79 -11.62 -6.05 19.28
CA ARG A 79 -11.05 -7.31 19.77
C ARG A 79 -10.06 -7.83 18.73
N GLY A 80 -8.80 -7.95 19.13
CA GLY A 80 -7.73 -8.50 18.31
C GLY A 80 -7.69 -10.04 18.35
N PRO A 81 -6.65 -10.63 17.73
CA PRO A 81 -6.38 -12.06 17.81
C PRO A 81 -6.31 -12.53 19.28
N ALA A 82 -6.81 -13.73 19.55
CA ALA A 82 -6.90 -14.29 20.91
C ALA A 82 -7.73 -13.47 21.92
N GLY A 83 -8.59 -12.54 21.46
CA GLY A 83 -9.49 -11.77 22.31
C GLY A 83 -8.85 -10.57 23.01
N ALA A 84 -7.61 -10.23 22.66
CA ALA A 84 -6.90 -9.07 23.19
C ALA A 84 -7.69 -7.76 22.93
N LEU A 85 -7.70 -6.87 23.91
CA LEU A 85 -8.32 -5.55 23.75
C LEU A 85 -7.37 -4.66 22.94
N MET A 86 -7.89 -4.11 21.84
CA MET A 86 -7.16 -3.24 20.93
C MET A 86 -7.84 -1.88 20.88
N LEU A 87 -7.05 -0.83 20.74
CA LEU A 87 -7.51 0.52 20.50
C LEU A 87 -7.12 0.92 19.08
N GLU A 88 -8.12 1.19 18.24
CA GLU A 88 -7.94 1.80 16.94
C GLU A 88 -8.15 3.31 17.08
N VAL A 89 -7.19 4.09 16.59
CA VAL A 89 -7.15 5.55 16.71
C VAL A 89 -6.98 6.16 15.33
N GLY A 90 -7.86 7.09 14.97
CA GLY A 90 -7.76 7.97 13.82
C GLY A 90 -7.28 9.35 14.26
N PHE A 91 -6.23 9.86 13.61
CA PHE A 91 -5.67 11.19 13.90
C PHE A 91 -6.09 12.21 12.85
N ASP A 92 -6.21 13.48 13.26
CA ASP A 92 -6.39 14.58 12.32
C ASP A 92 -5.12 14.73 11.43
N PRO A 93 -5.26 14.62 10.09
CA PRO A 93 -4.11 14.69 9.20
C PRO A 93 -3.40 16.04 9.24
N GLN A 94 -4.12 17.16 9.36
CA GLN A 94 -3.54 18.51 9.33
C GLN A 94 -2.75 18.78 10.60
N ALA A 95 -3.30 18.43 11.76
CA ALA A 95 -2.66 18.59 13.06
C ALA A 95 -1.41 17.71 13.16
N LEU A 96 -1.51 16.44 12.75
CA LEU A 96 -0.39 15.51 12.81
C LEU A 96 0.74 15.87 11.82
N LEU A 97 0.41 16.30 10.60
CA LEU A 97 1.39 16.82 9.65
C LEU A 97 1.98 18.16 10.11
N GLY A 98 1.22 19.00 10.81
CA GLY A 98 1.70 20.21 11.47
C GLY A 98 2.76 19.88 12.51
N LEU A 99 2.46 18.95 13.41
CA LEU A 99 3.39 18.43 14.41
C LEU A 99 4.66 17.84 13.77
N ALA A 100 4.50 17.00 12.75
CA ALA A 100 5.63 16.39 12.06
C ALA A 100 6.56 17.43 11.41
N ARG A 101 6.01 18.53 10.87
CA ARG A 101 6.80 19.66 10.34
C ARG A 101 7.50 20.44 11.44
N GLN A 102 6.85 20.70 12.57
CA GLN A 102 7.46 21.36 13.73
C GLN A 102 8.66 20.56 14.27
N LEU A 103 8.56 19.23 14.25
CA LEU A 103 9.61 18.30 14.62
C LEU A 103 10.66 18.08 13.52
N ALA A 104 10.57 18.81 12.40
CA ALA A 104 11.44 18.67 11.24
C ALA A 104 11.57 17.21 10.73
N LEU A 105 10.51 16.42 10.88
CA LEU A 105 10.52 15.04 10.40
C LEU A 105 10.55 15.02 8.87
N PRO A 106 11.35 14.14 8.25
CA PRO A 106 11.31 13.94 6.81
C PRO A 106 9.98 13.28 6.44
N ILE A 107 9.00 14.03 5.96
CA ILE A 107 7.68 13.49 5.59
C ILE A 107 7.72 13.08 4.11
N TRP A 108 7.27 11.86 3.82
CA TRP A 108 7.09 11.43 2.43
C TRP A 108 5.66 11.80 1.96
N PRO A 109 5.50 12.74 1.02
CA PRO A 109 4.19 13.20 0.57
C PRO A 109 3.34 12.06 -0.01
N ALA A 110 2.04 12.08 0.29
CA ALA A 110 1.02 11.23 -0.35
C ALA A 110 0.56 11.87 -1.68
N PRO A 111 0.10 11.11 -2.68
CA PRO A 111 -0.13 9.65 -2.68
C PRO A 111 1.15 8.84 -2.87
N ARG A 112 1.27 7.72 -2.14
CA ARG A 112 2.36 6.76 -2.33
C ARG A 112 1.89 5.67 -3.31
N PRO A 113 2.38 5.66 -4.56
CA PRO A 113 1.96 4.65 -5.52
C PRO A 113 2.36 3.25 -5.01
N PRO A 114 1.48 2.25 -5.17
CA PRO A 114 1.80 0.88 -4.78
C PRO A 114 3.01 0.37 -5.57
N VAL A 115 3.91 -0.34 -4.89
CA VAL A 115 5.13 -0.90 -5.48
C VAL A 115 4.90 -2.36 -5.83
N LEU A 116 5.03 -2.72 -7.11
CA LEU A 116 5.02 -4.12 -7.54
C LEU A 116 6.33 -4.80 -7.11
N ALA A 117 6.25 -5.75 -6.18
CA ALA A 117 7.40 -6.50 -5.69
C ALA A 117 7.44 -7.89 -6.35
N GLU A 118 8.33 -8.08 -7.33
CA GLU A 118 8.65 -9.40 -7.89
C GLU A 118 9.93 -9.92 -7.25
N ILE A 119 9.77 -10.74 -6.21
CA ILE A 119 10.89 -11.33 -5.47
C ILE A 119 10.87 -12.83 -5.72
N SER A 120 12.04 -13.40 -6.01
CA SER A 120 12.23 -14.84 -6.12
C SER A 120 13.42 -15.29 -5.28
N ILE A 121 13.24 -16.42 -4.59
CA ILE A 121 14.28 -17.08 -3.80
C ILE A 121 14.53 -18.42 -4.49
N ASN A 122 15.77 -18.67 -4.91
CA ASN A 122 16.15 -19.89 -5.63
C ASN A 122 15.28 -20.17 -6.88
N GLY A 123 14.92 -19.11 -7.63
CA GLY A 123 14.07 -19.21 -8.82
C GLY A 123 12.58 -19.46 -8.53
N GLN A 124 12.19 -19.59 -7.26
CA GLN A 124 10.79 -19.67 -6.84
C GLN A 124 10.31 -18.29 -6.43
N ALA A 125 9.32 -17.74 -7.15
CA ALA A 125 8.72 -16.47 -6.75
C ALA A 125 8.07 -16.58 -5.35
N LEU A 126 8.22 -15.54 -4.55
CA LEU A 126 7.63 -15.46 -3.22
C LEU A 126 6.10 -15.54 -3.34
N ASP A 127 5.48 -16.45 -2.60
CA ASP A 127 4.02 -16.54 -2.56
C ASP A 127 3.45 -15.55 -1.52
N ALA A 128 2.12 -15.38 -1.52
CA ALA A 128 1.48 -14.43 -0.62
C ALA A 128 1.67 -14.78 0.88
N ALA A 129 1.73 -16.07 1.22
CA ALA A 129 1.87 -16.53 2.60
C ALA A 129 3.28 -16.26 3.15
N THR A 130 4.31 -16.53 2.35
CA THR A 130 5.71 -16.29 2.65
C THR A 130 6.09 -14.81 2.57
N ALA A 131 5.36 -14.01 1.80
CA ALA A 131 5.56 -12.58 1.69
C ALA A 131 4.97 -11.76 2.85
N THR A 132 4.20 -12.36 3.75
CA THR A 132 3.60 -11.68 4.92
C THR A 132 4.55 -10.75 5.69
N PRO A 133 5.78 -11.16 6.08
CA PRO A 133 6.72 -10.27 6.77
C PRO A 133 7.15 -9.07 5.91
N LEU A 134 7.29 -9.25 4.60
CA LEU A 134 7.63 -8.17 3.68
C LEU A 134 6.48 -7.17 3.55
N LEU A 135 5.25 -7.67 3.38
CA LEU A 135 4.05 -6.84 3.32
C LEU A 135 3.90 -6.02 4.62
N ALA A 136 4.10 -6.65 5.78
CA ALA A 136 4.07 -5.98 7.07
C ALA A 136 5.18 -4.92 7.22
N ALA A 137 6.41 -5.23 6.77
CA ALA A 137 7.53 -4.31 6.79
C ALA A 137 7.34 -3.10 5.86
N GLY A 138 6.64 -3.29 4.74
CA GLY A 138 6.19 -2.21 3.87
C GLY A 138 5.15 -1.33 4.54
N ALA A 139 4.08 -1.93 5.07
CA ALA A 139 3.01 -1.22 5.77
C ALA A 139 3.52 -0.40 6.96
N ALA A 140 4.47 -0.93 7.74
CA ALA A 140 5.12 -0.21 8.84
C ALA A 140 5.89 1.04 8.37
N ARG A 141 6.39 1.04 7.13
CA ARG A 141 7.04 2.20 6.49
C ARG A 141 6.09 3.04 5.65
N GLY A 142 4.82 2.67 5.58
CA GLY A 142 3.80 3.32 4.76
C GLY A 142 3.98 3.06 3.27
N VAL A 143 4.58 1.94 2.88
CA VAL A 143 4.72 1.51 1.47
C VAL A 143 3.79 0.31 1.25
N GLU A 144 2.87 0.44 0.30
CA GLU A 144 2.00 -0.67 -0.10
C GLU A 144 2.71 -1.51 -1.16
N PHE A 145 3.10 -2.73 -0.80
CA PHE A 145 3.63 -3.71 -1.75
C PHE A 145 2.51 -4.53 -2.36
N VAL A 146 2.53 -4.68 -3.68
CA VAL A 146 1.63 -5.56 -4.44
C VAL A 146 2.45 -6.69 -5.03
N LEU A 147 1.98 -7.93 -4.86
CA LEU A 147 2.64 -9.11 -5.43
C LEU A 147 2.01 -9.48 -6.78
N PRO A 148 2.81 -9.95 -7.76
CA PRO A 148 2.27 -10.40 -9.02
C PRO A 148 1.35 -11.61 -8.81
N ARG A 149 0.12 -11.52 -9.32
CA ARG A 149 -0.77 -12.69 -9.39
C ARG A 149 -0.18 -13.68 -10.39
N ARG A 150 0.16 -14.88 -9.92
CA ARG A 150 0.62 -15.97 -10.80
C ARG A 150 -0.51 -16.38 -11.74
N VAL A 151 -0.52 -15.79 -12.94
CA VAL A 151 -1.35 -16.29 -14.04
C VAL A 151 -0.74 -17.61 -14.48
N ARG A 152 -1.39 -18.73 -14.13
CA ARG A 152 -1.01 -20.06 -14.61
C ARG A 152 -1.09 -20.01 -16.14
N ARG A 153 0.05 -19.88 -16.82
CA ARG A 153 0.10 -19.91 -18.28
C ARG A 153 -0.53 -21.23 -18.71
N ARG A 154 -1.74 -21.19 -19.27
CA ARG A 154 -2.32 -22.37 -19.91
C ARG A 154 -1.29 -22.83 -20.94
N PRO A 155 -0.92 -24.12 -20.98
CA PRO A 155 -0.06 -24.62 -22.04
C PRO A 155 -0.70 -24.17 -23.35
N ARG A 156 0.09 -23.54 -24.22
CA ARG A 156 -0.38 -23.10 -25.52
C ARG A 156 -1.05 -24.31 -26.15
N ARG A 157 -2.38 -24.31 -26.23
CA ARG A 157 -3.10 -25.24 -27.11
C ARG A 157 -2.59 -24.86 -28.48
N CYS A 158 -1.62 -25.61 -28.99
CA CYS A 158 -1.21 -25.55 -30.36
C CYS A 158 -2.51 -25.71 -31.15
N TRP A 159 -2.98 -24.61 -31.75
CA TRP A 159 -4.04 -24.70 -32.73
C TRP A 159 -3.58 -25.74 -33.75
N PRO A 160 -4.41 -26.74 -34.11
CA PRO A 160 -4.03 -27.66 -35.16
C PRO A 160 -3.75 -26.78 -36.38
N ARG A 161 -2.52 -26.85 -36.89
CA ARG A 161 -2.14 -26.20 -38.15
C ARG A 161 -3.14 -26.67 -39.20
N LEU A 162 -4.14 -25.86 -39.50
CA LEU A 162 -4.95 -26.01 -40.70
C LEU A 162 -3.97 -25.98 -41.86
N ARG A 163 -3.76 -27.16 -42.47
CA ARG A 163 -2.97 -27.32 -43.68
C ARG A 163 -3.55 -26.35 -44.72
N ARG A 164 -2.84 -25.26 -45.01
CA ARG A 164 -3.18 -24.38 -46.12
C ARG A 164 -3.10 -25.22 -47.42
N PRO A 165 -4.14 -25.26 -48.26
CA PRO A 165 -4.01 -25.89 -49.58
C PRO A 165 -3.01 -25.06 -50.39
N SER A 166 -2.07 -25.75 -51.05
CA SER A 166 -1.04 -25.13 -51.87
C SER A 166 -1.67 -24.37 -53.04
N MET A 167 -1.70 -23.04 -52.94
CA MET A 167 -2.03 -22.16 -54.06
C MET A 167 -0.82 -22.10 -54.98
N ARG A 168 -0.85 -22.92 -56.04
CA ARG A 168 0.17 -22.95 -57.09
C ARG A 168 -0.01 -21.73 -57.98
N TRP A 169 0.78 -20.68 -57.74
CA TRP A 169 0.84 -19.51 -58.63
C TRP A 169 1.41 -19.93 -59.99
N ARG A 170 0.61 -19.79 -61.05
CA ARG A 170 1.07 -19.89 -62.44
C ARG A 170 1.42 -18.47 -62.90
N ALA A 171 2.71 -18.15 -63.01
CA ALA A 171 3.14 -16.90 -63.61
C ALA A 171 2.88 -16.95 -65.12
N SER A 172 2.03 -16.07 -65.62
CA SER A 172 1.90 -15.79 -67.05
C SER A 172 2.77 -14.59 -67.39
N THR A 173 3.93 -14.83 -68.00
CA THR A 173 4.74 -13.79 -68.66
C THR A 173 4.16 -13.52 -70.04
N GLY A 174 3.57 -12.34 -70.23
CA GLY A 174 3.29 -11.76 -71.55
C GLY A 174 4.24 -10.59 -71.81
N PRO A 175 4.80 -10.42 -73.02
CA PRO A 175 5.76 -9.36 -73.30
C PRO A 175 5.06 -8.01 -73.49
N VAL A 176 5.68 -6.96 -72.96
CA VAL A 176 5.33 -5.56 -73.18
C VAL A 176 6.02 -5.08 -74.45
N SER A 177 5.25 -4.67 -75.45
CA SER A 177 5.73 -3.91 -76.62
C SER A 177 5.37 -2.42 -76.48
N ARG A 178 6.33 -1.58 -76.90
CA ARG A 178 6.34 -0.11 -76.86
C ARG A 178 5.21 0.54 -77.66
#